data_AF-A0A1I0B849-F1
#
_entry.id   AF-A0A1I0B849-F1
#
_cell.length_a   1.000
_cell.length_b   1.000
_cell.length_c   1.000
_cell.angle_alpha   90.00
_cell.angle_beta   90.00
_cell.angle_gamma   90.00
#
_symmetry.space_group_name_H-M   'P 1'
#
loop_
_entity.id
_entity.type
_entity.pdbx_description
1 polymer ?
#
loop_
_entity_poly.entity_id
_entity_poly.type
_entity_poly.pdbx_seq_one_letter_code
_entity_poly.pdbx_strand_id
1 'polypeptide(L)' 'MTEEEFQREKNYRVSMAIAKEMLEKGIINIEDYEKIKEIFIEKYNPLLGRL' A
#
# COMPACT_ATOMS: atom_id res chain seq x y z
N MET A 1 -3.84 -15.47 -11.17
CA MET A 1 -2.80 -14.50 -10.80
C MET A 1 -1.56 -14.85 -11.59
N THR A 2 -1.08 -13.95 -12.44
CA THR A 2 0.20 -14.07 -13.15
C THR A 2 1.37 -13.76 -12.20
N GLU A 3 2.59 -14.11 -12.59
CA GLU A 3 3.79 -13.75 -11.81
C GLU A 3 3.89 -12.24 -11.62
N GLU A 4 3.66 -11.46 -12.69
CA GLU A 4 3.67 -10.01 -12.61
C GLU A 4 2.63 -9.50 -11.61
N GLU A 5 1.39 -9.97 -11.71
CA GLU A 5 0.29 -9.65 -10.79
C GLU A 5 0.66 -9.95 -9.33
N PHE A 6 1.24 -11.11 -9.09
CA PHE A 6 1.71 -11.50 -7.76
C PHE A 6 2.79 -10.55 -7.24
N GLN A 7 3.75 -10.16 -8.08
CA GLN A 7 4.80 -9.24 -7.66
C GLN A 7 4.27 -7.85 -7.32
N ARG A 8 3.32 -7.30 -8.10
CA ARG A 8 2.74 -5.98 -7.79
C ARG A 8 1.92 -6.05 -6.50
N GLU A 9 1.14 -7.11 -6.31
CA GLU A 9 0.35 -7.34 -5.10
C GLU A 9 1.25 -7.47 -3.86
N LYS A 10 2.34 -8.25 -3.95
CA LYS A 10 3.33 -8.39 -2.88
C LYS A 10 3.95 -7.04 -2.51
N ASN A 11 4.40 -6.29 -3.51
CA ASN A 11 5.02 -4.97 -3.30
C ASN A 11 4.05 -3.98 -2.69
N TYR A 12 2.78 -3.97 -3.13
CA TYR A 12 1.73 -3.15 -2.54
C TYR A 12 1.56 -3.46 -1.05
N ARG A 13 1.38 -4.74 -0.69
CA ARG A 13 1.16 -5.18 0.70
C ARG A 13 2.32 -4.84 1.63
N VAL A 14 3.56 -5.10 1.20
CA VAL A 14 4.76 -4.76 1.98
C VAL A 14 4.83 -3.25 2.19
N SER A 15 4.59 -2.46 1.14
CA SER A 15 4.65 -1.00 1.22
C SER A 15 3.57 -0.43 2.16
N MET A 16 2.35 -0.97 2.09
CA MET A 16 1.25 -0.59 2.99
C MET A 16 1.50 -1.01 4.45
N ALA A 17 2.14 -2.17 4.68
CA ALA A 17 2.53 -2.59 6.02
C ALA A 17 3.52 -1.61 6.66
N ILE A 18 4.50 -1.13 5.88
CA ILE A 18 5.44 -0.10 6.33
C ILE A 18 4.72 1.22 6.62
N ALA A 19 3.83 1.68 5.72
CA ALA A 19 3.06 2.90 5.94
C ALA A 19 2.19 2.80 7.21
N LYS A 20 1.61 1.63 7.49
CA LYS A 20 0.81 1.39 8.69
C LYS A 20 1.67 1.45 9.95
N GLU A 21 2.85 0.83 9.94
CA GLU A 21 3.82 0.91 11.04
C GLU A 21 4.25 2.37 11.31
N MET A 22 4.45 3.16 10.24
CA MET A 22 4.77 4.59 10.36
C MET A 22 3.63 5.37 11.04
N LEU A 23 2.38 5.05 10.70
CA LEU A 23 1.20 5.65 11.33
C LEU A 23 1.10 5.27 12.81
N GLU A 24 1.26 3.98 13.13
CA GLU A 24 1.21 3.47 14.51
C GLU A 24 2.32 4.07 15.40
N LYS A 25 3.48 4.37 14.81
CA LYS A 25 4.59 5.06 15.48
C LYS A 25 4.45 6.58 15.51
N GLY A 26 3.42 7.15 14.89
CA GLY A 26 3.21 8.60 14.79
C GLY A 26 4.26 9.32 13.92
N ILE A 27 4.95 8.60 13.04
CA ILE A 27 5.88 9.18 12.05
C ILE A 27 5.10 9.94 10.97
N ILE A 28 3.92 9.43 10.64
CA ILE A 28 2.95 10.06 9.73
C ILE A 28 1.60 10.14 10.43
N ASN A 29 0.73 11.03 9.96
CA ASN A 29 -0.65 11.10 10.42
C ASN A 29 -1.59 10.30 9.48
N ILE A 30 -2.88 10.28 9.81
CA ILE A 30 -3.89 9.55 9.03
C ILE A 30 -4.07 10.12 7.61
N GLU A 31 -3.94 11.44 7.42
CA GLU A 31 -4.07 12.08 6.10
C GLU A 31 -2.91 11.69 5.19
N ASP A 32 -1.70 11.60 5.73
CA ASP A 32 -0.52 11.11 5.02
C ASP A 32 -0.68 9.64 4.64
N TYR A 33 -1.20 8.81 5.54
CA TYR A 33 -1.45 7.39 5.29
C TYR A 33 -2.46 7.18 4.14
N GLU A 34 -3.56 7.94 4.12
CA GLU A 34 -4.54 7.86 3.03
C GLU A 34 -3.96 8.33 1.69
N LYS A 35 -3.16 9.41 1.67
CA LYS A 35 -2.44 9.84 0.45
C LYS A 35 -1.47 8.77 -0.05
N ILE A 36 -0.71 8.12 0.85
CA ILE A 36 0.18 7.02 0.51
C ILE A 36 -0.61 5.86 -0.10
N LYS A 37 -1.76 5.52 0.49
CA LYS A 37 -2.65 4.47 -0.01
C LYS A 37 -3.11 4.76 -1.45
N GLU A 38 -3.57 5.97 -1.73
CA GLU A 38 -3.99 6.40 -3.08
C GLU A 38 -2.84 6.26 -4.09
N ILE A 39 -1.67 6.82 -3.78
CA ILE A 39 -0.47 6.74 -4.63
C ILE A 39 -0.08 5.28 -4.90
N PHE A 40 -0.16 4.40 -3.89
CA PHE A 40 0.22 2.99 -4.04
C PHE A 40 -0.83 2.16 -4.78
N ILE A 41 -2.12 2.51 -4.69
CA ILE A 41 -3.16 1.90 -5.53
C ILE A 41 -2.90 2.21 -7.01
N GLU A 42 -2.58 3.46 -7.34
CA GLU A 42 -2.24 3.86 -8.71
C GLU A 42 -0.96 3.18 -9.20
N LYS A 43 0.10 3.19 -8.38
CA LYS A 43 1.42 2.66 -8.74
C LYS A 43 1.42 1.15 -8.95
N TYR A 44 0.80 0.39 -8.04
CA TYR A 44 0.90 -1.07 -8.05
C TYR A 44 -0.31 -1.77 -8.67
N ASN A 45 -1.44 -1.06 -8.80
CA ASN A 45 -2.70 -1.61 -9.30
C ASN A 45 -3.01 -2.97 -8.65
N PRO A 46 -3.14 -3.02 -7.30
CA PRO A 46 -3.33 -4.26 -6.57
C PRO A 46 -4.65 -4.93 -6.97
N LEU A 47 -4.64 -6.26 -6.97
CA LEU A 47 -5.80 -7.07 -7.35
C LEU A 47 -6.76 -7.28 -6.18
N LEU A 48 -6.23 -7.28 -4.95
CA LEU A 48 -6.99 -7.60 -3.75
C LEU A 48 -7.06 -6.37 -2.83
N GLY A 49 -8.26 -6.05 -2.32
CA GLY A 49 -8.44 -4.95 -1.36
C GLY A 49 -8.52 -3.54 -1.97
N ARG A 50 -8.97 -3.44 -3.22
CA ARG A 50 -9.18 -2.15 -3.92
C ARG A 50 -10.46 -1.40 -3.48
N LEU A 51 -11.07 -1.79 -2.35
CA LEU A 51 -12.34 -1.26 -1.83
C LEU A 51 -12.12 -0.66 -0.45
#